data_AF-A0AAV9ZNV0-F1
#
_entry.id   AF-A0AAV9ZNV0-F1
#
_cell.length_a   1.000
_cell.length_b   1.000
_cell.length_c   1.000
_cell.angle_alpha   90.00
_cell.angle_beta   90.00
_cell.angle_gamma   90.00
#
_symmetry.space_group_name_H-M   'P 1'
#
loop_
_entity.id
_entity.type
_entity.pdbx_description
1 polymer ?
#
loop_
_entity_poly.entity_id
_entity_poly.type
_entity_poly.pdbx_seq_one_letter_code
_entity_poly.pdbx_strand_id
1 'polypeptide(L)'
;IPQEIKKVFPHDALSVAAFSRTALPAKSYALVFPAAETCFSMLTPSMDINQTLKNLNTRPLSPIKLVDELKQAARQAILDGNLSVVDSRFPGTRFSFWVIATWRWLIDMVDAQEEWKAAQDWVNQR
;
A
#
# COMPACT_ATOMS: atom_id res chain seq x y z
N ILE A 1 -4.59 2.99 -13.13
CA ILE A 1 -3.43 2.88 -12.22
C ILE A 1 -2.21 3.34 -12.99
N PRO A 2 -1.41 4.30 -12.47
CA PRO A 2 -0.24 4.84 -13.17
C PRO A 2 0.83 3.79 -13.53
N GLN A 3 1.55 3.98 -14.64
CA GLN A 3 2.60 3.03 -15.07
C GLN A 3 3.86 3.11 -14.19
N GLU A 4 4.09 4.27 -13.59
CA GLU A 4 5.23 4.59 -12.74
C GLU A 4 5.28 3.74 -11.47
N ILE A 5 4.16 3.12 -11.09
CA ILE A 5 4.08 2.18 -9.97
C ILE A 5 4.99 0.97 -10.18
N LYS A 6 5.27 0.59 -11.43
CA LYS A 6 6.27 -0.47 -11.72
C LYS A 6 7.66 -0.18 -11.16
N LYS A 7 7.98 1.08 -10.85
CA LYS A 7 9.25 1.49 -10.23
C LYS A 7 9.32 1.20 -8.73
N VAL A 8 8.15 0.98 -8.10
CA VAL A 8 7.98 0.73 -6.66
C VAL A 8 7.91 -0.77 -6.40
N PHE A 9 7.47 -1.55 -7.38
CA PHE A 9 7.40 -2.99 -7.27
C PHE A 9 8.72 -3.68 -7.61
N PRO A 10 9.04 -4.79 -6.91
CA PRO A 10 10.11 -5.68 -7.32
C PRO A 10 9.88 -6.15 -8.77
N HIS A 11 10.96 -6.27 -9.54
CA HIS A 11 10.87 -6.66 -10.95
C HIS A 11 10.43 -8.12 -11.09
N ASP A 12 9.51 -8.42 -12.01
CA ASP A 12 8.93 -9.77 -12.20
C ASP A 12 9.98 -10.86 -12.52
N ALA A 13 11.12 -10.46 -13.08
CA ALA A 13 12.24 -11.36 -13.37
C ALA A 13 13.14 -11.67 -12.15
N LEU A 14 12.85 -11.15 -10.96
CA LEU A 14 13.60 -11.49 -9.75
C LEU A 14 13.41 -12.95 -9.39
N SER A 15 14.50 -13.63 -9.07
CA SER A 15 14.41 -14.95 -8.45
C SER A 15 13.77 -14.84 -7.07
N VAL A 16 13.15 -15.92 -6.60
CA VAL A 16 12.56 -15.98 -5.24
C VAL A 16 13.58 -15.57 -4.18
N ALA A 17 14.82 -16.04 -4.28
CA ALA A 17 15.89 -15.69 -3.34
C ALA A 17 16.22 -14.18 -3.36
N ALA A 18 16.21 -13.53 -4.53
CA ALA A 18 16.43 -12.10 -4.65
C ALA A 18 15.21 -11.30 -4.16
N PHE A 19 14.00 -11.75 -4.47
CA PHE A 19 12.76 -11.18 -3.99
C PHE A 19 12.67 -11.21 -2.46
N SER A 20 13.00 -12.33 -1.81
CA SER A 20 13.04 -12.46 -0.35
C SER A 20 14.01 -11.48 0.31
N ARG A 21 15.03 -11.00 -0.39
CA ARG A 21 16.01 -10.02 0.10
C ARG A 21 15.69 -8.58 -0.27
N THR A 22 14.66 -8.36 -1.09
CA THR A 22 14.28 -7.02 -1.52
C THR A 22 13.67 -6.24 -0.36
N ALA A 23 14.09 -4.99 -0.17
CA ALA A 23 13.51 -4.12 0.84
C ALA A 23 12.09 -3.73 0.42
N LEU A 24 11.10 -4.17 1.21
CA LEU A 24 9.71 -3.77 1.08
C LEU A 24 9.30 -2.90 2.27
N PRO A 25 8.28 -2.04 2.12
CA PRO A 25 7.78 -1.23 3.24
C PRO A 25 7.27 -2.13 4.37
N ALA A 26 7.46 -1.68 5.61
CA ALA A 26 7.01 -2.43 6.79
C ALA A 26 5.47 -2.51 6.85
N LYS A 27 4.94 -3.66 7.26
CA LYS A 27 3.52 -3.80 7.62
C LYS A 27 3.18 -2.96 8.85
N SER A 28 1.98 -2.38 8.86
CA SER A 28 1.39 -1.82 10.06
C SER A 28 0.59 -2.90 10.80
N TYR A 29 0.81 -3.00 12.11
CA TYR A 29 0.04 -3.85 13.03
C TYR A 29 -0.95 -3.02 13.87
N ALA A 30 -1.29 -1.80 13.43
CA ALA A 30 -2.23 -0.95 14.14
C ALA A 30 -3.62 -1.60 14.21
N LEU A 31 -4.10 -1.84 15.43
CA LEU A 31 -5.44 -2.38 15.70
C LEU A 31 -6.54 -1.32 15.59
N VAL A 32 -6.17 -0.05 15.78
CA VAL A 32 -7.08 1.10 15.70
C VAL A 32 -6.77 1.86 14.42
N PHE A 33 -7.79 2.04 13.59
CA PHE A 33 -7.75 2.82 12.38
C PHE A 33 -9.07 3.60 12.23
N PRO A 34 -9.06 4.75 11.55
CA PRO A 34 -10.28 5.51 11.30
C PRO A 34 -11.27 4.72 10.44
N ALA A 35 -12.56 5.07 10.51
CA ALA A 35 -13.55 4.56 9.58
C ALA A 35 -13.21 5.00 8.14
N ALA A 36 -13.36 4.09 7.18
CA ALA A 36 -12.95 4.32 5.79
C ALA A 36 -13.60 5.56 5.16
N GLU A 37 -14.87 5.83 5.49
CA GLU A 37 -15.63 6.97 5.00
C GLU A 37 -14.99 8.31 5.39
N THR A 38 -14.36 8.35 6.57
CA THR A 38 -13.68 9.56 7.07
C THR A 38 -12.32 9.81 6.41
N CYS A 39 -11.84 8.86 5.62
CA CYS A 39 -10.58 8.95 4.90
C CYS A 39 -10.73 9.51 3.50
N PHE A 40 -11.92 9.89 3.04
CA PHE A 40 -12.09 10.53 1.74
C PHE A 40 -12.17 12.06 1.87
N SER A 41 -11.68 12.78 0.87
CA SER A 41 -11.69 14.24 0.86
C SER A 41 -12.06 14.79 -0.51
N MET A 42 -12.88 15.85 -0.50
CA MET A 42 -13.16 16.67 -1.70
C MET A 42 -11.97 17.53 -2.13
N LEU A 43 -10.90 17.61 -1.33
CA LEU A 43 -9.68 18.30 -1.72
C LEU A 43 -8.85 17.42 -2.67
N THR A 44 -8.11 18.06 -3.57
CA THR A 44 -7.19 17.36 -4.46
C THR A 44 -6.06 16.68 -3.67
N PRO A 45 -5.44 15.64 -4.26
CA PRO A 45 -4.22 15.04 -3.71
C PRO A 45 -3.17 16.10 -3.39
N SER A 46 -2.50 15.96 -2.25
CA SER A 46 -1.55 16.96 -1.76
C SER A 46 -0.16 16.85 -2.40
N MET A 47 0.06 15.83 -3.23
CA MET A 47 1.37 15.44 -3.75
C MET A 47 1.25 14.94 -5.18
N ASP A 48 2.32 15.11 -5.95
CA ASP A 48 2.43 14.52 -7.27
C ASP A 48 2.68 13.01 -7.20
N ILE A 49 2.74 12.38 -8.37
CA ILE A 49 2.97 10.94 -8.49
C ILE A 49 4.32 10.50 -7.92
N ASN A 50 5.41 11.23 -8.19
CA ASN A 50 6.75 10.82 -7.76
C ASN A 50 6.88 10.87 -6.25
N GLN A 51 6.33 11.92 -5.62
CA GLN A 51 6.31 12.07 -4.18
C GLN A 51 5.38 11.04 -3.52
N THR A 52 4.25 10.71 -4.17
CA THR A 52 3.38 9.62 -3.73
C THR A 52 4.13 8.30 -3.74
N LEU A 53 4.80 7.92 -4.84
CA LEU A 53 5.57 6.68 -4.94
C LEU A 53 6.70 6.62 -3.91
N LYS A 54 7.41 7.74 -3.68
CA LYS A 54 8.42 7.84 -2.62
C LYS A 54 7.83 7.55 -1.24
N ASN A 55 6.64 8.08 -0.95
CA ASN A 55 5.96 7.83 0.32
C ASN A 55 5.50 6.38 0.45
N LEU A 56 4.99 5.77 -0.62
CA LEU A 56 4.57 4.36 -0.62
C LEU A 56 5.73 3.40 -0.37
N ASN A 57 6.94 3.75 -0.82
CA ASN A 57 8.15 2.97 -0.59
C ASN A 57 8.76 3.15 0.82
N THR A 58 8.60 4.31 1.43
CA THR A 58 9.32 4.65 2.66
C THR A 58 8.45 4.60 3.92
N ARG A 59 7.14 4.80 3.78
CA ARG A 59 6.21 4.78 4.92
C ARG A 59 5.71 3.36 5.19
N PRO A 60 5.36 3.03 6.45
CA PRO A 60 4.67 1.78 6.75
C PRO A 60 3.38 1.65 5.93
N LEU A 61 3.04 0.42 5.55
CA LEU A 61 1.79 0.11 4.86
C LEU A 61 0.59 0.39 5.76
N SER A 62 -0.52 0.80 5.16
CA SER A 62 -1.79 0.93 5.90
C SER A 62 -2.26 -0.46 6.38
N PRO A 63 -2.97 -0.56 7.52
CA PRO A 63 -3.53 -1.83 7.98
C PRO A 63 -4.40 -2.48 6.91
N ILE A 64 -4.27 -3.79 6.70
CA ILE A 64 -4.99 -4.53 5.64
C ILE A 64 -6.51 -4.33 5.72
N LYS A 65 -7.07 -4.36 6.94
CA LYS A 65 -8.51 -4.13 7.16
C LYS A 65 -8.96 -2.76 6.66
N LEU A 66 -8.22 -1.70 7.01
CA LEU A 66 -8.50 -0.35 6.52
C LEU A 66 -8.40 -0.29 5.00
N VAL A 67 -7.39 -0.91 4.39
CA VAL A 67 -7.23 -0.91 2.92
C VAL A 67 -8.41 -1.61 2.23
N ASP A 68 -8.89 -2.71 2.78
CA ASP A 68 -10.05 -3.44 2.25
C ASP A 68 -11.35 -2.63 2.40
N GLU A 69 -11.56 -1.98 3.54
CA GLU A 69 -12.70 -1.08 3.76
C GLU A 69 -12.66 0.15 2.83
N LEU A 70 -11.50 0.77 2.67
CA LEU A 70 -11.29 1.86 1.70
C LEU A 70 -11.61 1.41 0.28
N LYS A 71 -11.19 0.20 -0.11
CA LYS A 71 -11.47 -0.35 -1.44
C LYS A 71 -12.96 -0.56 -1.68
N GLN A 72 -13.70 -0.98 -0.66
CA GLN A 72 -15.16 -1.14 -0.74
C GLN A 72 -15.88 0.21 -0.83
N ALA A 73 -15.47 1.18 0.00
CA ALA A 73 -16.10 2.51 0.05
C ALA A 73 -15.69 3.44 -1.11
N ALA A 74 -14.55 3.18 -1.77
CA ALA A 74 -13.99 4.07 -2.79
C ALA A 74 -14.95 4.39 -3.94
N ARG A 75 -15.75 3.42 -4.39
CA ARG A 75 -16.69 3.64 -5.50
C ARG A 75 -17.73 4.70 -5.14
N GLN A 76 -18.35 4.57 -3.97
CA GLN A 76 -19.34 5.54 -3.52
C GLN A 76 -18.69 6.89 -3.23
N ALA A 77 -17.52 6.90 -2.59
CA ALA A 77 -16.79 8.14 -2.31
C ALA A 77 -16.48 8.95 -3.57
N ILE A 78 -16.13 8.28 -4.68
CA ILE A 78 -15.92 8.93 -5.99
C ILE A 78 -17.23 9.54 -6.52
N LEU A 79 -18.35 8.81 -6.42
CA LEU A 79 -19.66 9.31 -6.83
C LEU A 79 -20.12 10.50 -5.98
N ASP A 80 -19.73 10.53 -4.70
CA ASP A 80 -19.99 11.63 -3.77
C ASP A 80 -19.09 12.86 -4.01
N GLY A 81 -18.24 12.84 -5.04
CA GLY A 81 -17.39 13.96 -5.42
C GLY A 81 -16.08 14.08 -4.65
N ASN A 82 -15.67 13.05 -3.91
CA ASN A 82 -14.34 13.04 -3.29
C ASN A 82 -13.25 12.89 -4.36
N LEU A 83 -12.14 13.61 -4.16
CA LEU A 83 -11.01 13.68 -5.10
C LEU A 83 -9.76 12.98 -4.58
N SER A 84 -9.68 12.69 -3.28
CA SER A 84 -8.50 12.08 -2.67
C SER A 84 -8.83 11.22 -1.45
N VAL A 85 -7.81 10.47 -1.02
CA VAL A 85 -7.80 9.61 0.16
C VAL A 85 -6.78 10.17 1.16
N VAL A 86 -7.22 10.52 2.36
CA VAL A 86 -6.41 11.02 3.46
C VAL A 86 -5.64 9.87 4.10
N ASP A 87 -4.35 10.08 4.35
CA ASP A 87 -3.58 9.20 5.24
C ASP A 87 -3.65 9.76 6.66
N SER A 88 -4.51 9.18 7.50
CA SER A 88 -4.72 9.62 8.88
C SER A 88 -3.47 9.56 9.76
N ARG A 89 -2.48 8.75 9.35
CA ARG A 89 -1.20 8.60 10.07
C ARG A 89 -0.26 9.77 9.82
N PHE A 90 -0.49 10.53 8.74
CA PHE A 90 0.37 11.63 8.30
C PHE A 90 -0.48 12.87 7.98
N PRO A 91 -0.71 13.76 8.96
CA PRO A 91 -1.56 14.93 8.81
C PRO A 91 -1.24 15.76 7.56
N GLY A 92 -2.28 16.18 6.84
CA GLY A 92 -2.14 16.94 5.59
C GLY A 92 -1.80 16.11 4.35
N THR A 93 -1.50 14.81 4.51
CA THR A 93 -1.26 13.91 3.37
C THR A 93 -2.59 13.47 2.74
N ARG A 94 -2.74 13.76 1.44
CA ARG A 94 -3.84 13.27 0.60
C ARG A 94 -3.30 12.60 -0.64
N PHE A 95 -3.71 11.37 -0.87
CA PHE A 95 -3.32 10.55 -2.01
C PHE A 95 -4.43 10.47 -3.05
N SER A 96 -4.06 10.17 -4.28
CA SER A 96 -5.04 9.79 -5.31
C SER A 96 -5.64 8.41 -4.99
N PHE A 97 -6.87 8.15 -5.45
CA PHE A 97 -7.58 6.88 -5.23
C PHE A 97 -6.81 5.63 -5.68
N TRP A 98 -5.96 5.73 -6.70
CA TRP A 98 -5.16 4.60 -7.17
C TRP A 98 -4.24 4.03 -6.07
N VAL A 99 -3.90 4.83 -5.06
CA VAL A 99 -3.06 4.39 -3.93
C VAL A 99 -3.71 3.25 -3.13
N ILE A 100 -5.04 3.19 -3.05
CA ILE A 100 -5.74 2.09 -2.35
C ILE A 100 -5.36 0.74 -2.98
N ALA A 101 -5.37 0.67 -4.32
CA ALA A 101 -4.98 -0.54 -5.04
C ALA A 101 -3.49 -0.84 -4.85
N THR A 102 -2.63 0.18 -4.88
CA THR A 102 -1.18 0.01 -4.67
C THR A 102 -0.86 -0.49 -3.26
N TRP A 103 -1.52 0.03 -2.22
CA TRP A 103 -1.36 -0.50 -0.87
C TRP A 103 -1.73 -1.96 -0.78
N ARG A 104 -2.86 -2.37 -1.39
CA ARG A 104 -3.27 -3.77 -1.40
C ARG A 104 -2.20 -4.65 -2.03
N TRP A 105 -1.69 -4.26 -3.19
CA TRP A 105 -0.62 -5.00 -3.88
C TRP A 105 0.66 -5.08 -3.06
N LEU A 106 1.08 -3.99 -2.41
CA LEU A 106 2.25 -4.02 -1.53
C LEU A 106 2.05 -4.96 -0.34
N ILE A 107 0.86 -4.98 0.26
CA ILE A 107 0.53 -5.91 1.35
C ILE A 107 0.65 -7.35 0.86
N ASP A 108 0.01 -7.69 -0.26
CA ASP A 108 0.06 -9.03 -0.85
C ASP A 108 1.51 -9.46 -1.15
N MET A 109 2.36 -8.52 -1.60
CA MET A 109 3.79 -8.78 -1.84
C MET A 109 4.57 -9.03 -0.54
N VAL A 110 4.31 -8.27 0.53
CA VAL A 110 4.97 -8.50 1.81
C VAL A 110 4.53 -9.84 2.41
N ASP A 111 3.24 -10.19 2.33
CA ASP A 111 2.71 -11.50 2.72
C ASP A 111 3.46 -12.62 1.98
N ALA A 112 3.52 -12.54 0.66
CA ALA A 112 4.26 -13.52 -0.16
C ALA A 112 5.75 -13.58 0.21
N GLN A 113 6.39 -12.44 0.50
CA GLN A 113 7.80 -12.40 0.88
C GLN A 113 8.04 -13.13 2.21
N GLU A 114 7.16 -12.95 3.19
CA GLU A 114 7.22 -13.63 4.49
C GLU A 114 7.02 -15.15 4.34
N GLU A 115 6.06 -15.58 3.53
CA GLU A 115 5.84 -17.00 3.22
C GLU A 115 7.07 -17.64 2.56
N TRP A 116 7.67 -16.96 1.58
CA TRP A 116 8.88 -17.46 0.92
C TRP A 116 10.09 -17.54 1.85
N LYS A 117 10.24 -16.57 2.76
CA LYS A 117 11.30 -16.61 3.79
C LYS A 117 11.12 -17.82 4.71
N ALA A 118 9.90 -18.04 5.21
CA ALA A 118 9.59 -19.19 6.05
C ALA A 118 9.86 -20.53 5.33
N ALA A 119 9.51 -20.62 4.05
CA ALA A 119 9.79 -21.80 3.23
C ALA A 119 11.30 -22.03 3.04
N GLN A 120 12.09 -20.98 2.78
CA GLN A 120 13.55 -21.08 2.67
C GLN A 120 14.18 -21.53 3.98
N ASP A 121 13.74 -20.97 5.11
CA ASP A 121 14.23 -21.36 6.43
C ASP A 121 13.94 -22.83 6.71
N TRP A 122 12.75 -23.32 6.37
CA TRP A 122 12.39 -24.73 6.51
C TRP A 122 13.28 -25.66 5.68
N VAL A 123 13.59 -25.30 4.42
CA VAL A 123 14.48 -26.09 3.55
C VAL A 123 15.90 -26.12 4.10
N ASN A 124 16.41 -24.99 4.58
CA ASN A 124 17.80 -24.84 5.05
C ASN A 124 18.04 -25.41 6.45
N GLN A 125 17.00 -25.68 7.24
CA GLN A 125 17.08 -26.32 8.56
C GLN A 125 17.14 -27.86 8.50
N ARG A 126 17.17 -28.44 7.29
CA ARG A 126 17.47 -29.86 7.04
C ARG A 126 18.92 -30.03 6.62
#